data_AF-A0A2D5BTN0-F1
#
_entry.id   AF-A0A2D5BTN0-F1
#
_cell.length_a   1.000
_cell.length_b   1.000
_cell.length_c   1.000
_cell.angle_alpha   90.00
_cell.angle_beta   90.00
_cell.angle_gamma   90.00
#
_symmetry.space_group_name_H-M   'P 1'
#
loop_
_entity.id
_entity.type
_entity.pdbx_description
1 polymer ?
#
loop_
_entity_poly.entity_id
_entity_poly.type
_entity_poly.pdbx_seq_one_letter_code
_entity_poly.pdbx_strand_id
1 'polypeptide(L)'
;MEKICEELDLPEHKQSLKEATLFLDNIKYSPVKTKYNKKENWDAISIRGYGDDIGDILKPGVLKSGVDEKATLRWTYLYEESALLPIKEILSHIPAELERVRIMRLRAGTSVKKHTDKVDKDIKSGRIVRIHIPLRTNENVHFYLWEGKTAHSFELQTGKYYYVDVSKPHAVHNKALFDRLHLVVDVFNNPKIKNLIKQAEEM
;
A
#
# COMPACT_ATOMS: atom_id res chain seq x y z
N MET A 1 11.93 14.56 14.93
CA MET A 1 10.79 13.76 15.43
C MET A 1 10.55 12.70 14.38
N GLU A 2 10.40 11.42 14.71
CA GLU A 2 10.23 10.39 13.67
C GLU A 2 8.95 10.68 12.86
N LYS A 3 9.09 10.84 11.55
CA LYS A 3 7.97 11.19 10.68
C LYS A 3 6.97 10.04 10.58
N ILE A 4 5.68 10.34 10.70
CA ILE A 4 4.60 9.35 10.62
C ILE A 4 4.01 9.20 9.20
N CYS A 5 4.21 10.22 8.36
CA CYS A 5 3.89 10.23 6.93
C CYS A 5 4.91 11.13 6.23
N GLU A 6 5.42 10.71 5.08
CA GLU A 6 6.38 11.49 4.30
C GLU A 6 6.25 11.22 2.80
N GLU A 7 6.32 12.27 1.98
CA GLU A 7 6.45 12.12 0.53
C GLU A 7 7.91 11.80 0.20
N LEU A 8 8.14 10.69 -0.49
CA LEU A 8 9.48 10.25 -0.86
C LEU A 8 9.87 10.90 -2.18
N ASP A 9 11.02 11.57 -2.19
CA ASP A 9 11.61 12.15 -3.41
C ASP A 9 12.09 11.03 -4.34
N LEU A 10 11.17 10.56 -5.18
CA LEU A 10 11.38 9.53 -6.18
C LEU A 10 10.91 10.04 -7.55
N PRO A 11 11.51 9.54 -8.65
CA PRO A 11 11.14 9.97 -9.99
C PRO A 11 9.64 9.84 -10.27
N GLU A 12 9.07 10.86 -10.92
CA GLU A 12 7.71 10.81 -11.41
C GLU A 12 7.59 9.76 -12.54
N HIS A 13 6.49 9.02 -12.50
CA HIS A 13 6.13 8.08 -13.57
C HIS A 13 5.68 8.86 -14.82
N LYS A 14 6.06 8.39 -16.00
CA LYS A 14 5.77 9.07 -17.28
C LYS A 14 4.52 8.54 -17.95
N GLN A 15 4.19 7.27 -17.74
CA GLN A 15 3.04 6.64 -18.39
C GLN A 15 1.72 7.01 -17.70
N SER A 16 0.63 7.14 -18.46
CA SER A 16 -0.66 7.44 -17.86
C SER A 16 -1.18 6.29 -16.97
N LEU A 17 -1.67 6.60 -15.77
CA LEU A 17 -2.34 5.62 -14.91
C LEU A 17 -3.77 5.28 -15.36
N LYS A 18 -4.31 5.96 -16.37
CA LYS A 18 -5.71 5.79 -16.79
C LYS A 18 -6.01 4.36 -17.22
N GLU A 19 -5.19 3.81 -18.11
CA GLU A 19 -5.36 2.44 -18.61
C GLU A 19 -5.23 1.41 -17.48
N ALA A 20 -4.20 1.56 -16.63
CA ALA A 20 -3.99 0.72 -15.47
C ALA A 20 -5.22 0.72 -14.54
N THR A 21 -5.74 1.90 -14.19
CA THR A 21 -6.90 1.98 -13.27
C THR A 21 -8.19 1.45 -13.89
N LEU A 22 -8.42 1.63 -15.20
CA LEU A 22 -9.56 1.03 -15.90
C LEU A 22 -9.48 -0.49 -15.96
N PHE A 23 -8.29 -1.03 -16.21
CA PHE A 23 -8.07 -2.48 -16.14
C PHE A 23 -8.34 -3.01 -14.72
N LEU A 24 -7.83 -2.33 -13.70
CA LEU A 24 -8.00 -2.70 -12.29
C LEU A 24 -9.46 -2.65 -11.82
N ASP A 25 -10.32 -1.84 -12.42
CA ASP A 25 -11.76 -1.81 -12.09
C ASP A 25 -12.48 -3.12 -12.47
N ASN A 26 -11.95 -3.84 -13.47
CA ASN A 26 -12.56 -5.05 -14.01
C ASN A 26 -12.04 -6.34 -13.35
N ILE A 27 -11.18 -6.23 -12.33
CA ILE A 27 -10.65 -7.37 -11.59
C ILE A 27 -11.53 -7.67 -10.36
N LYS A 28 -11.67 -8.95 -10.05
CA LYS A 28 -12.24 -9.42 -8.78
C LYS A 28 -11.18 -9.37 -7.68
N TYR A 29 -11.48 -8.65 -6.59
CA TYR A 29 -10.56 -8.48 -5.46
C TYR A 29 -10.93 -9.45 -4.34
N SER A 30 -9.95 -9.75 -3.47
CA SER A 30 -10.16 -10.48 -2.23
C SER A 30 -10.33 -9.51 -1.06
N PRO A 31 -11.35 -9.68 -0.20
CA PRO A 31 -11.52 -8.82 0.97
C PRO A 31 -10.34 -8.97 1.94
N VAL A 32 -9.85 -7.85 2.47
CA VAL A 32 -8.78 -7.86 3.47
C VAL A 32 -9.29 -8.53 4.74
N LYS A 33 -8.68 -9.66 5.12
CA LYS A 33 -9.09 -10.46 6.28
C LYS A 33 -8.67 -9.77 7.59
N THR A 34 -9.59 -9.00 8.16
CA THR A 34 -9.38 -8.33 9.45
C THR A 34 -10.70 -8.00 10.14
N LYS A 35 -10.67 -7.89 11.47
CA LYS A 35 -11.84 -7.48 12.27
C LYS A 35 -12.36 -6.08 11.92
N TYR A 36 -11.55 -5.26 11.24
CA TYR A 36 -11.88 -3.91 10.81
C TYR A 36 -12.63 -3.83 9.47
N ASN A 37 -12.80 -4.96 8.75
CA ASN A 37 -13.36 -5.01 7.41
C ASN A 37 -14.64 -5.87 7.31
N LYS A 38 -15.56 -5.72 8.27
CA LYS A 38 -16.78 -6.56 8.35
C LYS A 38 -17.73 -6.44 7.15
N LYS A 39 -17.65 -5.32 6.41
CA LYS A 39 -18.49 -5.04 5.24
C LYS A 39 -17.78 -5.30 3.92
N GLU A 40 -16.55 -5.83 3.95
CA GLU A 40 -15.75 -6.16 2.76
C GLU A 40 -15.51 -4.99 1.79
N ASN A 41 -15.60 -3.76 2.29
CA ASN A 41 -15.38 -2.53 1.52
C ASN A 41 -13.90 -2.20 1.31
N TRP A 42 -13.01 -2.93 2.00
CA TRP A 42 -11.57 -2.85 1.83
C TRP A 42 -11.07 -4.18 1.28
N ASP A 43 -10.62 -4.17 0.03
CA ASP A 43 -10.21 -5.37 -0.69
C ASP A 43 -8.87 -5.14 -1.41
N ALA A 44 -8.23 -6.24 -1.81
CA ALA A 44 -6.92 -6.19 -2.45
C ALA A 44 -6.73 -7.31 -3.47
N ILE A 45 -5.72 -7.11 -4.32
CA ILE A 45 -5.11 -8.13 -5.17
C ILE A 45 -3.59 -8.05 -5.07
N SER A 46 -2.92 -9.17 -5.30
CA SER A 46 -1.47 -9.34 -5.30
C SER A 46 -0.92 -9.30 -6.73
N ILE A 47 0.00 -8.36 -6.98
CA ILE A 47 0.90 -8.38 -8.14
C ILE A 47 2.14 -9.20 -7.79
N ARG A 48 2.61 -9.09 -6.54
CA ARG A 48 3.66 -9.93 -5.96
C ARG A 48 3.24 -10.39 -4.58
N GLY A 49 3.28 -11.69 -4.36
CA GLY A 49 2.80 -12.32 -3.13
C GLY A 49 3.42 -13.69 -2.90
N TYR A 50 2.74 -14.49 -2.09
CA TYR A 50 3.18 -15.83 -1.67
C TYR A 50 2.39 -16.96 -2.36
N GLY A 51 1.67 -16.64 -3.43
CA GLY A 51 0.87 -17.55 -4.23
C GLY A 51 0.75 -17.04 -5.66
N ASP A 52 0.28 -17.91 -6.55
CA ASP A 52 0.09 -17.58 -7.97
C ASP A 52 -1.27 -16.89 -8.20
N ASP A 53 -2.25 -17.13 -7.32
CA ASP A 53 -3.56 -16.49 -7.35
C ASP A 53 -3.47 -15.03 -6.87
N ILE A 54 -4.02 -14.11 -7.65
CA ILE A 54 -4.01 -12.67 -7.32
C ILE A 54 -4.83 -12.35 -6.07
N GLY A 55 -5.75 -13.23 -5.69
CA GLY A 55 -6.53 -13.17 -4.46
C GLY A 55 -5.75 -13.59 -3.21
N ASP A 56 -4.57 -14.18 -3.36
CA ASP A 56 -3.67 -14.54 -2.25
C ASP A 56 -2.93 -13.30 -1.73
N ILE A 57 -3.64 -12.52 -0.93
CA ILE A 57 -3.18 -11.22 -0.39
C ILE A 57 -2.49 -11.31 0.97
N LEU A 58 -2.36 -12.52 1.51
CA LEU A 58 -1.82 -12.77 2.84
C LEU A 58 -0.32 -13.06 2.82
N LYS A 59 0.30 -13.00 4.00
CA LYS A 59 1.72 -13.26 4.22
C LYS A 59 1.90 -14.42 5.20
N PRO A 60 2.88 -15.32 5.01
CA PRO A 60 3.22 -16.35 5.98
C PRO A 60 3.46 -15.77 7.37
N GLY A 61 2.97 -16.46 8.42
CA GLY A 61 3.17 -16.05 9.81
C GLY A 61 2.41 -14.80 10.27
N VAL A 62 1.57 -14.19 9.40
CA VAL A 62 0.73 -13.03 9.74
C VAL A 62 -0.73 -13.46 9.84
N LEU A 63 -1.44 -13.03 10.90
CA LEU A 63 -2.89 -13.24 11.09
C LEU A 63 -3.38 -14.71 11.03
N LYS A 64 -2.53 -15.70 11.32
CA LYS A 64 -2.84 -17.13 11.09
C LYS A 64 -3.34 -17.35 9.66
N SER A 65 -2.65 -16.75 8.69
CA SER A 65 -3.08 -16.66 7.29
C SER A 65 -3.37 -17.99 6.61
N GLY A 66 -2.86 -19.11 7.13
CA GLY A 66 -2.93 -20.42 6.50
C GLY A 66 -2.04 -20.54 5.26
N VAL A 67 -1.25 -19.50 4.96
CA VAL A 67 -0.23 -19.55 3.92
C VAL A 67 0.92 -20.41 4.43
N ASP A 68 1.40 -21.33 3.59
CA ASP A 68 2.55 -22.19 3.89
C ASP A 68 3.77 -21.34 4.29
N GLU A 69 4.42 -21.68 5.41
CA GLU A 69 5.64 -21.01 5.88
C GLU A 69 6.81 -21.17 4.90
N LYS A 70 6.74 -22.19 4.03
CA LYS A 70 7.71 -22.41 2.94
C LYS A 70 7.37 -21.64 1.67
N ALA A 71 6.22 -20.97 1.61
CA ALA A 71 5.85 -20.20 0.43
C ALA A 71 6.89 -19.10 0.17
N THR A 72 7.30 -19.00 -1.09
CA THR A 72 8.28 -18.02 -1.56
C THR A 72 7.59 -16.89 -2.30
N LEU A 73 8.15 -15.68 -2.17
CA LEU A 73 7.70 -14.50 -2.90
C LEU A 73 7.83 -14.73 -4.41
N ARG A 74 6.76 -14.42 -5.15
CA ARG A 74 6.69 -14.57 -6.60
C ARG A 74 5.74 -13.54 -7.21
N TRP A 75 5.95 -13.24 -8.49
CA TRP A 75 5.06 -12.42 -9.29
C TRP A 75 3.85 -13.24 -9.74
N THR A 76 2.67 -12.62 -9.75
CA THR A 76 1.47 -13.19 -10.37
C THR A 76 1.42 -12.79 -11.85
N TYR A 77 0.44 -13.33 -12.59
CA TYR A 77 0.24 -12.99 -14.00
C TYR A 77 0.01 -11.48 -14.24
N LEU A 78 -0.49 -10.74 -13.23
CA LEU A 78 -0.68 -9.30 -13.30
C LEU A 78 0.62 -8.55 -13.55
N TYR A 79 1.76 -9.10 -13.13
CA TYR A 79 3.03 -8.47 -13.47
C TYR A 79 3.26 -8.46 -14.97
N GLU A 80 2.71 -9.35 -15.79
CA GLU A 80 2.92 -9.31 -17.25
C GLU A 80 1.84 -8.58 -18.04
N GLU A 81 0.80 -8.08 -17.38
CA GLU A 81 -0.29 -7.37 -18.03
C GLU A 81 0.19 -6.03 -18.60
N SER A 82 -0.05 -5.83 -19.91
CA SER A 82 0.36 -4.62 -20.64
C SER A 82 -0.29 -3.36 -20.07
N ALA A 83 -1.55 -3.45 -19.64
CA ALA A 83 -2.25 -2.35 -18.99
C ALA A 83 -1.57 -1.89 -17.67
N LEU A 84 -0.72 -2.73 -17.08
CA LEU A 84 0.01 -2.44 -15.84
C LEU A 84 1.47 -2.01 -16.07
N LEU A 85 1.87 -1.68 -17.30
CA LEU A 85 3.18 -1.08 -17.60
C LEU A 85 3.53 0.17 -16.73
N PRO A 86 2.60 1.11 -16.43
CA PRO A 86 2.88 2.21 -15.53
C PRO A 86 3.26 1.76 -14.12
N ILE A 87 2.70 0.63 -13.65
CA ILE A 87 3.03 0.06 -12.34
C ILE A 87 4.45 -0.50 -12.36
N LYS A 88 4.88 -1.17 -13.44
CA LYS A 88 6.26 -1.64 -13.58
C LYS A 88 7.26 -0.49 -13.50
N GLU A 89 6.96 0.62 -14.18
CA GLU A 89 7.77 1.84 -14.13
C GLU A 89 7.87 2.37 -12.70
N ILE A 90 6.73 2.54 -12.01
CA ILE A 90 6.70 2.99 -10.62
C ILE A 90 7.55 2.10 -9.70
N LEU A 91 7.45 0.78 -9.85
CA LEU A 91 8.20 -0.18 -9.04
C LEU A 91 9.71 -0.09 -9.31
N SER A 92 10.11 0.19 -10.56
CA SER A 92 11.52 0.33 -10.93
C SER A 92 12.22 1.54 -10.29
N HIS A 93 11.45 2.56 -9.89
CA HIS A 93 11.97 3.75 -9.21
C HIS A 93 12.32 3.48 -7.75
N ILE A 94 11.76 2.43 -7.13
CA ILE A 94 11.93 2.17 -5.70
C ILE A 94 13.30 1.51 -5.46
N PRO A 95 14.24 2.15 -4.74
CA PRO A 95 15.61 1.68 -4.64
C PRO A 95 15.79 0.63 -3.52
N ALA A 96 14.92 -0.38 -3.50
CA ALA A 96 14.91 -1.44 -2.52
C ALA A 96 14.44 -2.77 -3.11
N GLU A 97 14.85 -3.86 -2.46
CA GLU A 97 14.25 -5.15 -2.74
C GLU A 97 12.79 -5.11 -2.28
N LEU A 98 11.88 -5.42 -3.21
CA LEU A 98 10.46 -5.46 -2.94
C LEU A 98 10.15 -6.68 -2.05
N GLU A 99 9.04 -6.64 -1.33
CA GLU A 99 8.41 -7.77 -0.66
C GLU A 99 7.06 -8.01 -1.36
N ARG A 100 5.93 -7.70 -0.74
CA ARG A 100 4.63 -7.76 -1.40
C ARG A 100 4.35 -6.49 -2.19
N VAL A 101 3.72 -6.70 -3.34
CA VAL A 101 3.19 -5.63 -4.19
C VAL A 101 1.71 -5.90 -4.37
N ARG A 102 0.86 -4.98 -3.90
CA ARG A 102 -0.59 -5.16 -3.89
C ARG A 102 -1.29 -3.93 -4.39
N ILE A 103 -2.45 -4.13 -5.02
CA ILE A 103 -3.42 -3.06 -5.22
C ILE A 103 -4.42 -3.16 -4.08
N MET A 104 -4.60 -2.06 -3.36
CA MET A 104 -5.59 -1.98 -2.29
C MET A 104 -6.68 -0.99 -2.68
N ARG A 105 -7.92 -1.45 -2.64
CA ARG A 105 -9.10 -0.67 -2.97
C ARG A 105 -9.94 -0.42 -1.73
N LEU A 106 -10.42 0.82 -1.59
CA LEU A 106 -11.39 1.21 -0.57
C LEU A 106 -12.61 1.80 -1.27
N ARG A 107 -13.78 1.19 -1.05
CA ARG A 107 -15.01 1.58 -1.74
C ARG A 107 -15.43 3.03 -1.47
N ALA A 108 -16.03 3.67 -2.46
CA ALA A 108 -16.62 5.01 -2.35
C ALA A 108 -17.50 5.15 -1.11
N GLY A 109 -17.36 6.26 -0.38
CA GLY A 109 -18.15 6.54 0.83
C GLY A 109 -17.88 5.64 2.04
N THR A 110 -16.77 4.88 2.06
CA THR A 110 -16.45 3.93 3.14
C THR A 110 -15.15 4.26 3.86
N SER A 111 -14.95 3.63 5.03
CA SER A 111 -13.79 3.90 5.89
C SER A 111 -13.18 2.61 6.43
N VAL A 112 -11.85 2.60 6.52
CA VAL A 112 -11.09 1.66 7.33
C VAL A 112 -10.92 2.24 8.72
N LYS A 113 -11.43 1.54 9.74
CA LYS A 113 -11.37 1.99 11.14
C LYS A 113 -9.94 2.05 11.66
N LYS A 114 -9.74 2.82 12.73
CA LYS A 114 -8.46 2.96 13.44
C LYS A 114 -7.86 1.59 13.80
N HIS A 115 -6.67 1.30 13.29
CA HIS A 115 -5.95 0.04 13.50
C HIS A 115 -4.43 0.24 13.43
N THR A 116 -3.66 -0.83 13.67
CA THR A 116 -2.20 -0.87 13.49
C THR A 116 -1.84 -2.14 12.73
N ASP A 117 -0.71 -2.09 12.02
CA ASP A 117 -0.20 -3.22 11.24
C ASP A 117 0.88 -4.02 11.97
N LYS A 118 1.04 -3.76 13.28
CA LYS A 118 2.03 -4.44 14.16
C LYS A 118 1.85 -5.94 14.30
N VAL A 119 0.76 -6.50 13.76
CA VAL A 119 0.59 -7.96 13.64
C VAL A 119 1.61 -8.56 12.68
N ASP A 120 2.10 -7.78 11.71
CA ASP A 120 3.27 -8.13 10.92
C ASP A 120 4.54 -7.76 11.70
N LYS A 121 5.30 -8.79 12.10
CA LYS A 121 6.49 -8.62 12.92
C LYS A 121 7.61 -7.87 12.18
N ASP A 122 7.66 -7.95 10.86
CA ASP A 122 8.69 -7.26 10.07
C ASP A 122 8.41 -5.75 9.95
N ILE A 123 7.13 -5.36 9.91
CA ILE A 123 6.74 -3.95 10.04
C ILE A 123 7.05 -3.47 11.47
N LYS A 124 6.68 -4.26 12.48
CA LYS A 124 6.94 -3.90 13.89
C LYS A 124 8.44 -3.74 14.19
N SER A 125 9.31 -4.54 13.58
CA SER A 125 10.77 -4.47 13.76
C SER A 125 11.44 -3.40 12.89
N GLY A 126 10.71 -2.81 11.94
CA GLY A 126 11.25 -1.88 10.95
C GLY A 126 12.08 -2.55 9.85
N ARG A 127 12.07 -3.89 9.77
CA ARG A 127 12.69 -4.65 8.67
C ARG A 127 11.96 -4.40 7.34
N ILE A 128 10.64 -4.22 7.39
CA ILE A 128 9.83 -3.84 6.23
C ILE A 128 9.31 -2.42 6.40
N VAL A 129 9.40 -1.65 5.31
CA VAL A 129 8.77 -0.35 5.15
C VAL A 129 7.65 -0.48 4.13
N ARG A 130 6.50 0.17 4.38
CA ARG A 130 5.39 0.22 3.44
C ARG A 130 5.34 1.57 2.75
N ILE A 131 5.30 1.52 1.43
CA ILE A 131 5.15 2.69 0.56
C ILE A 131 3.76 2.62 -0.08
N HIS A 132 3.02 3.72 0.01
CA HIS A 132 1.75 3.93 -0.67
C HIS A 132 1.96 4.80 -1.90
N ILE A 133 1.51 4.33 -3.05
CA ILE A 133 1.48 5.09 -4.30
C ILE A 133 0.01 5.18 -4.75
N PRO A 134 -0.66 6.34 -4.57
CA PRO A 134 -2.04 6.49 -4.99
C PRO A 134 -2.17 6.42 -6.51
N LEU A 135 -3.02 5.54 -7.02
CA LEU A 135 -3.32 5.41 -8.45
C LEU A 135 -4.62 6.13 -8.82
N ARG A 136 -5.57 6.18 -7.87
CA ARG A 136 -6.83 6.91 -7.97
C ARG A 136 -7.25 7.37 -6.59
N THR A 137 -7.26 8.68 -6.38
CA THR A 137 -7.62 9.36 -5.11
C THR A 137 -7.93 10.83 -5.38
N ASN A 138 -8.39 11.57 -4.38
CA ASN A 138 -8.54 13.03 -4.41
C ASN A 138 -8.53 13.60 -2.97
N GLU A 139 -8.77 14.90 -2.84
CA GLU A 139 -8.86 15.63 -1.56
C GLU A 139 -9.97 15.14 -0.62
N ASN A 140 -10.90 14.30 -1.11
CA ASN A 140 -11.96 13.70 -0.29
C ASN A 140 -11.54 12.33 0.31
N VAL A 141 -10.29 11.90 0.13
CA VAL A 141 -9.73 10.69 0.74
C VAL A 141 -8.73 11.09 1.81
N HIS A 142 -9.09 10.89 3.07
CA HIS A 142 -8.27 11.30 4.20
C HIS A 142 -7.60 10.11 4.88
N PHE A 143 -6.29 10.18 5.03
CA PHE A 143 -5.48 9.31 5.86
C PHE A 143 -5.27 9.95 7.23
N TYR A 144 -5.72 9.28 8.28
CA TYR A 144 -5.51 9.71 9.65
C TYR A 144 -4.42 8.87 10.30
N LEU A 145 -3.39 9.51 10.86
CA LEU A 145 -2.32 8.88 11.64
C LEU A 145 -2.28 9.50 13.03
N TRP A 146 -2.05 8.68 14.05
CA TRP A 146 -1.98 9.15 15.43
C TRP A 146 -0.56 9.11 15.98
N GLU A 147 -0.09 10.25 16.46
CA GLU A 147 1.08 10.37 17.33
C GLU A 147 0.61 10.58 18.77
N GLY A 148 0.70 9.51 19.58
CA GLY A 148 0.08 9.49 20.91
C GLY A 148 -1.44 9.68 20.82
N LYS A 149 -1.94 10.80 21.37
CA LYS A 149 -3.36 11.16 21.36
C LYS A 149 -3.72 12.09 20.19
N THR A 150 -2.74 12.70 19.54
CA THR A 150 -2.95 13.67 18.46
C THR A 150 -3.19 12.94 17.14
N ALA A 151 -4.21 13.36 16.39
CA ALA A 151 -4.51 12.86 15.06
C ALA A 151 -4.01 13.86 14.01
N HIS A 152 -3.32 13.37 13.00
CA HIS A 152 -2.88 14.13 11.83
C HIS A 152 -3.60 13.57 10.60
N SER A 153 -4.07 14.46 9.73
CA SER A 153 -4.76 14.09 8.49
C SER A 153 -3.88 14.41 7.30
N PHE A 154 -3.82 13.49 6.34
CA PHE A 154 -3.03 13.59 5.12
C PHE A 154 -3.90 13.24 3.92
N GLU A 155 -3.70 13.96 2.83
CA GLU A 155 -4.29 13.70 1.53
C GLU A 155 -3.15 13.29 0.60
N LEU A 156 -3.09 12.00 0.27
CA LEU A 156 -2.02 11.47 -0.56
C LEU A 156 -2.35 11.74 -2.03
N GLN A 157 -1.42 12.29 -2.80
CA GLN A 157 -1.66 12.68 -4.19
C GLN A 157 -1.40 11.53 -5.17
N THR A 158 -2.18 11.49 -6.25
CA THR A 158 -2.01 10.51 -7.34
C THR A 158 -0.60 10.56 -7.92
N GLY A 159 0.04 9.41 -8.05
CA GLY A 159 1.36 9.27 -8.68
C GLY A 159 2.56 9.57 -7.79
N LYS A 160 2.34 10.05 -6.55
CA LYS A 160 3.41 10.32 -5.58
C LYS A 160 3.66 9.12 -4.67
N TYR A 161 4.84 9.09 -4.06
CA TYR A 161 5.30 7.99 -3.20
C TYR A 161 5.23 8.42 -1.74
N TYR A 162 4.49 7.70 -0.91
CA TYR A 162 4.35 8.05 0.50
C TYR A 162 4.83 6.93 1.41
N TYR A 163 5.80 7.23 2.26
CA TYR A 163 6.00 6.46 3.47
C TYR A 163 4.87 6.78 4.45
N VAL A 164 4.26 5.73 5.01
CA VAL A 164 3.27 5.83 6.08
C VAL A 164 3.71 4.89 7.19
N ASP A 165 3.90 5.39 8.41
CA ASP A 165 4.21 4.55 9.57
C ASP A 165 2.97 3.78 10.03
N VAL A 166 2.67 2.69 9.32
CA VAL A 166 1.54 1.80 9.61
C VAL A 166 1.72 1.01 10.92
N SER A 167 2.88 1.12 11.58
CA SER A 167 3.06 0.61 12.95
C SER A 167 2.30 1.47 13.98
N LYS A 168 2.03 2.73 13.65
CA LYS A 168 1.23 3.66 14.46
C LYS A 168 -0.26 3.47 14.16
N PRO A 169 -1.15 3.85 15.08
CA PRO A 169 -2.58 3.80 14.83
C PRO A 169 -2.96 4.67 13.65
N HIS A 170 -3.72 4.13 12.71
CA HIS A 170 -4.14 4.85 11.50
C HIS A 170 -5.52 4.41 11.02
N ALA A 171 -6.18 5.29 10.26
CA ALA A 171 -7.49 5.08 9.66
C ALA A 171 -7.54 5.75 8.27
N VAL A 172 -8.43 5.29 7.39
CA VAL A 172 -8.61 5.89 6.06
C VAL A 172 -10.08 6.09 5.81
N HIS A 173 -10.48 7.30 5.41
CA HIS A 173 -11.85 7.63 5.06
C HIS A 173 -11.90 8.02 3.58
N ASN A 174 -12.55 7.20 2.75
CA ASN A 174 -12.85 7.55 1.37
C ASN A 174 -14.23 8.21 1.32
N LYS A 175 -14.28 9.55 1.33
CA LYS A 175 -15.52 10.31 1.16
C LYS A 175 -15.79 10.67 -0.32
N ALA A 176 -14.93 10.23 -1.23
CA ALA A 176 -15.15 10.43 -2.65
C ALA A 176 -16.31 9.57 -3.15
N LEU A 177 -16.84 9.94 -4.33
CA LEU A 177 -17.89 9.21 -5.04
C LEU A 177 -17.35 8.06 -5.89
N PHE A 178 -16.05 7.77 -5.81
CA PHE A 178 -15.38 6.70 -6.54
C PHE A 178 -14.49 5.87 -5.61
N ASP A 179 -14.16 4.66 -6.06
CA ASP A 179 -13.28 3.76 -5.34
C ASP A 179 -11.83 4.25 -5.35
N ARG A 180 -11.20 4.32 -4.18
CA ARG A 180 -9.80 4.73 -4.05
C ARG A 180 -8.89 3.54 -4.28
N LEU A 181 -7.94 3.67 -5.20
CA LEU A 181 -6.93 2.65 -5.53
C LEU A 181 -5.55 3.16 -5.15
N HIS A 182 -4.82 2.44 -4.29
CA HIS A 182 -3.38 2.65 -4.14
C HIS A 182 -2.65 1.35 -4.46
N LEU A 183 -1.51 1.50 -5.13
CA LEU A 183 -0.44 0.52 -5.11
C LEU A 183 0.24 0.60 -3.75
N VAL A 184 0.33 -0.54 -3.08
CA VAL A 184 0.95 -0.70 -1.77
C VAL A 184 2.11 -1.65 -1.91
N VAL A 185 3.30 -1.13 -1.62
CA VAL A 185 4.56 -1.82 -1.81
C VAL A 185 5.24 -1.96 -0.46
N ASP A 186 5.29 -3.18 0.03
CA ASP A 186 6.17 -3.53 1.15
C ASP A 186 7.59 -3.71 0.58
N VAL A 187 8.60 -3.11 1.19
CA VAL A 187 10.01 -3.22 0.80
C VAL A 187 10.90 -3.57 1.98
N PHE A 188 12.01 -4.27 1.72
CA PHE A 188 13.02 -4.47 2.74
C PHE A 188 13.76 -3.15 3.01
N ASN A 189 13.77 -2.75 4.28
CA ASN A 189 14.35 -1.49 4.70
C ASN A 189 15.88 -1.50 4.50
N ASN A 190 16.41 -0.46 3.88
CA ASN A 190 17.83 -0.31 3.56
C ASN A 190 18.28 1.15 3.77
N PRO A 191 19.58 1.47 3.69
CA PRO A 191 20.05 2.85 3.86
C PRO A 191 19.43 3.87 2.90
N LYS A 192 19.13 3.49 1.64
CA LYS A 192 18.51 4.40 0.66
C LYS A 192 17.08 4.77 1.08
N ILE A 193 16.27 3.79 1.48
CA ILE A 193 14.92 4.02 2.01
C ILE A 193 14.97 4.88 3.27
N LYS A 194 15.89 4.59 4.20
CA LYS A 194 16.07 5.40 5.41
C LYS A 194 16.41 6.86 5.08
N ASN A 195 17.26 7.08 4.08
CA ASN A 195 17.63 8.43 3.65
C ASN A 195 16.44 9.16 3.01
N LEU A 196 15.66 8.50 2.15
CA LEU A 196 14.44 9.10 1.57
C LEU A 196 13.44 9.52 2.65
N ILE A 197 13.26 8.73 3.71
CA ILE A 197 12.36 9.07 4.83
C ILE A 197 12.90 10.26 5.66
N LYS A 198 14.23 10.43 5.73
CA LYS A 198 14.89 11.52 6.48
C LYS A 198 15.02 12.82 5.69
N GLN A 199 15.21 12.76 4.36
CA GLN A 199 15.61 13.90 3.52
C GLN A 199 14.61 15.06 3.51
N ALA A 200 13.35 14.83 3.84
CA ALA A 200 12.38 15.91 3.96
C ALA A 200 12.49 16.72 5.29
N GLU A 201 13.54 16.51 6.10
CA GLU A 201 13.82 17.31 7.32
C GLU A 201 14.52 18.65 7.03
N GLU A 202 14.95 18.91 5.78
CA GLU A 202 15.79 20.09 5.43
C GLU A 202 15.21 21.01 4.33
N MET A 203 13.89 20.95 4.07
CA MET A 203 13.19 21.90 3.19
C MET A 203 12.20 22.77 3.96
#